data_AF-A0A9E2S396-F1
#
_entry.id   AF-A0A9E2S396-F1
#
_cell.length_a   1.000
_cell.length_b   1.000
_cell.length_c   1.000
_cell.angle_alpha   90.00
_cell.angle_beta   90.00
_cell.angle_gamma   90.00
#
_symmetry.space_group_name_H-M   'P 1'
#
loop_
_entity.id
_entity.type
_entity.pdbx_description
1 polymer ?
#
loop_
_entity_poly.entity_id
_entity_poly.type
_entity_poly.pdbx_seq_one_letter_code
_entity_poly.pdbx_strand_id
1 'polypeptide(L)'
;MTLTTAGLPAAGTGHFYEVWLYQPANGKMLPLGVLGPSGRGQYSVASSIMAHYSTIDVSLQLDNGDPRHSRVSALRGAVHPT
;
A
#
# COMPACT_ATOMS: atom_id res chain seq x y z
N MET A 1 -6.74 -6.98 -8.00
CA MET A 1 -6.04 -5.72 -8.31
C MET A 1 -4.57 -6.03 -8.57
N THR A 2 -4.02 -5.52 -9.67
CA THR A 2 -2.59 -5.57 -9.96
C THR A 2 -2.00 -4.20 -9.67
N LEU A 3 -0.97 -4.13 -8.83
CA LEU A 3 -0.19 -2.93 -8.58
C LEU A 3 1.16 -3.07 -9.26
N THR A 4 1.57 -2.05 -10.00
CA THR A 4 2.93 -1.91 -10.53
C THR A 4 3.42 -0.52 -10.20
N THR A 5 4.60 -0.43 -9.62
CA THR A 5 5.26 0.82 -9.23
C THR A 5 6.51 1.03 -10.08
N ALA A 6 6.95 2.27 -10.18
CA ALA A 6 8.20 2.64 -10.81
C ALA A 6 8.91 3.69 -9.96
N GLY A 7 10.24 3.68 -9.95
CA GLY A 7 11.05 4.71 -9.28
C GLY A 7 11.11 4.61 -7.75
N LEU A 8 10.63 3.52 -7.14
CA LEU A 8 10.87 3.29 -5.71
C LEU A 8 12.36 2.97 -5.48
N PRO A 9 13.04 3.66 -4.54
CA PRO A 9 14.36 3.25 -4.11
C PRO A 9 14.27 1.91 -3.37
N ALA A 10 15.37 1.16 -3.29
CA ALA A 10 15.45 0.00 -2.42
C ALA A 10 15.07 0.40 -0.98
N ALA A 11 14.23 -0.40 -0.31
CA ALA A 11 13.74 -0.08 1.03
C ALA A 11 14.88 0.05 2.07
N GLY A 12 15.99 -0.68 1.84
CA GLY A 12 17.13 -0.74 2.76
C GLY A 12 16.97 -1.84 3.80
N THR A 13 18.06 -2.11 4.53
CA THR A 13 18.08 -3.14 5.59
C THR A 13 17.10 -2.79 6.71
N GLY A 14 16.35 -3.78 7.19
CA GLY A 14 15.37 -3.62 8.27
C GLY A 14 14.09 -2.87 7.86
N HIS A 15 13.85 -2.69 6.56
CA HIS A 15 12.68 -2.02 6.04
C HIS A 15 12.04 -2.81 4.90
N PHE A 16 10.76 -2.58 4.68
CA PHE A 16 10.01 -3.11 3.54
C PHE A 16 8.95 -2.12 3.08
N TYR A 17 8.48 -2.27 1.84
CA TYR A 17 7.30 -1.55 1.38
C TYR A 17 6.05 -2.38 1.63
N GLU A 18 5.04 -1.75 2.20
CA GLU A 18 3.71 -2.33 2.36
C GLU A 18 2.68 -1.51 1.59
N VAL A 19 1.72 -2.21 1.00
CA VAL A 19 0.59 -1.61 0.29
C VAL A 19 -0.57 -1.47 1.25
N TRP A 20 -1.17 -0.29 1.24
CA TRP A 20 -2.31 0.06 2.07
C TRP A 20 -3.44 0.62 1.20
N LEU A 21 -4.67 0.27 1.56
CA LEU A 21 -5.86 0.94 1.09
C LEU A 21 -6.14 2.13 2.02
N TYR A 22 -6.37 3.30 1.45
CA TYR A 22 -6.71 4.53 2.17
C TYR A 22 -8.15 4.96 1.85
N GLN A 23 -8.91 5.28 2.89
CA GLN A 23 -10.25 5.85 2.80
C GLN A 23 -10.18 7.36 3.13
N PRO A 24 -10.25 8.25 2.12
CA PRO A 24 -10.07 9.69 2.33
C PRO A 24 -11.11 10.32 3.27
N ALA A 25 -12.33 9.77 3.29
CA ALA A 25 -13.44 10.33 4.06
C ALA A 25 -13.20 10.37 5.58
N ASN A 26 -12.40 9.46 6.12
CA ASN A 26 -12.17 9.34 7.57
C ASN A 26 -10.73 8.97 7.94
N GLY A 27 -9.84 8.90 6.94
CA GLY A 27 -8.43 8.60 7.15
C GLY A 27 -8.12 7.13 7.47
N LYS A 28 -9.09 6.21 7.34
CA LYS A 28 -8.85 4.79 7.64
C LYS A 28 -7.82 4.19 6.66
N MET A 29 -6.95 3.38 7.24
CA MET A 29 -5.91 2.62 6.54
C MET A 29 -6.18 1.15 6.74
N LEU A 30 -6.19 0.38 5.66
CA LEU A 30 -6.31 -1.08 5.68
C LEU A 30 -5.06 -1.68 5.02
N PRO A 31 -4.26 -2.49 5.74
CA PRO A 31 -3.08 -3.12 5.14
C PRO A 31 -3.54 -4.16 4.11
N LEU A 32 -2.89 -4.15 2.96
CA LEU A 32 -3.18 -5.07 1.87
C LEU A 32 -2.08 -6.13 1.71
N GLY A 33 -0.85 -5.78 2.07
CA GLY A 33 0.28 -6.68 2.15
C GLY A 33 1.58 -6.11 1.59
N VAL A 34 2.67 -6.85 1.76
CA VAL A 34 4.01 -6.46 1.33
C VAL A 34 4.07 -6.28 -0.20
N LEU A 35 4.77 -5.26 -0.65
CA LEU A 35 5.12 -5.07 -2.07
C LEU A 35 6.40 -5.85 -2.37
N GLY A 36 6.34 -6.73 -3.38
CA GLY A 36 7.50 -7.51 -3.78
C GLY A 36 8.67 -6.63 -4.27
N PRO A 37 9.91 -7.13 -4.25
CA PRO A 37 11.12 -6.36 -4.59
C PRO A 37 11.15 -5.86 -6.04
N SER A 38 10.34 -6.42 -6.93
CA SER A 38 10.15 -5.94 -8.31
C SER A 38 9.22 -4.73 -8.43
N GLY A 39 8.66 -4.24 -7.32
CA GLY A 39 7.67 -3.17 -7.32
C GLY A 39 6.30 -3.60 -7.86
N ARG A 40 6.04 -4.90 -7.98
CA ARG A 40 4.77 -5.48 -8.45
C ARG A 40 4.10 -6.31 -7.36
N GLY A 41 2.77 -6.21 -7.28
CA GLY A 41 1.93 -7.00 -6.37
C GLY A 41 0.58 -7.35 -6.99
N GLN A 42 0.01 -8.48 -6.58
CA GLN A 42 -1.34 -8.90 -6.95
C GLN A 42 -2.13 -9.15 -5.68
N TYR A 43 -3.29 -8.50 -5.56
CA TYR A 43 -4.10 -8.51 -4.35
C TYR A 43 -5.56 -8.76 -4.70
N SER A 44 -6.19 -9.71 -4.01
CA SER A 44 -7.61 -9.98 -4.12
C SER A 44 -8.37 -9.03 -3.19
N VAL A 45 -9.08 -8.06 -3.76
CA VAL A 45 -9.89 -7.09 -3.00
C VAL A 45 -11.29 -7.10 -3.56
N ALA A 46 -12.28 -7.25 -2.68
CA ALA A 46 -13.68 -7.19 -3.07
C ALA A 46 -14.05 -5.78 -3.54
N SER A 47 -14.90 -5.68 -4.56
CA SER A 47 -15.40 -4.39 -5.08
C SER A 47 -16.12 -3.57 -4.01
N SER A 48 -16.81 -4.23 -3.06
CA SER A 48 -17.44 -3.58 -1.92
C SER A 48 -16.45 -2.87 -1.00
N ILE A 49 -15.21 -3.36 -0.87
CA ILE A 49 -14.14 -2.69 -0.14
C ILE A 49 -13.62 -1.50 -0.98
N MET A 50 -13.36 -1.72 -2.27
CA MET A 50 -12.87 -0.67 -3.18
C MET A 50 -13.85 0.52 -3.31
N ALA A 51 -15.14 0.32 -3.06
CA ALA A 51 -16.14 1.40 -3.03
C ALA A 51 -15.90 2.42 -1.92
N HIS A 52 -15.21 2.03 -0.83
CA HIS A 52 -14.89 2.92 0.29
C HIS A 52 -13.42 3.35 0.32
N TYR A 53 -12.53 2.50 -0.20
CA TYR A 53 -11.09 2.77 -0.24
C TYR A 53 -10.64 3.08 -1.66
N SER A 54 -10.62 4.37 -1.99
CA SER A 54 -10.35 4.88 -3.34
C SER A 54 -8.91 5.33 -3.56
N THR A 55 -7.99 5.03 -2.64
CA THR A 55 -6.58 5.42 -2.74
C THR A 55 -5.68 4.26 -2.32
N ILE A 56 -4.61 4.03 -3.07
CA ILE A 56 -3.50 3.17 -2.70
C ILE A 56 -2.40 4.02 -2.10
N ASP A 57 -1.82 3.55 -1.01
CA ASP A 57 -0.62 4.08 -0.39
C ASP A 57 0.45 2.99 -0.34
N VAL A 58 1.67 3.31 -0.76
CA VAL A 58 2.83 2.44 -0.56
C VAL A 58 3.69 3.10 0.50
N SER A 59 3.83 2.41 1.63
CA SER A 59 4.49 2.96 2.81
C SER A 59 5.72 2.16 3.18
N LEU A 60 6.78 2.87 3.56
CA LEU A 60 8.02 2.29 4.04
C LEU A 60 7.83 1.89 5.51
N GLN A 61 7.80 0.60 5.80
CA GLN A 61 7.66 0.04 7.14
C GLN A 61 9.02 -0.36 7.73
N LEU A 62 9.08 -0.41 9.06
CA LEU A 62 10.16 -1.06 9.81
C LEU A 62 9.84 -2.55 9.96
N ASP A 63 10.83 -3.40 9.76
CA ASP A 63 10.74 -4.83 10.05
C ASP A 63 10.99 -5.10 11.55
N ASN A 64 10.05 -4.68 12.39
CA ASN A 64 10.13 -4.76 13.85
C ASN A 64 8.90 -5.42 14.51
N GLY A 65 7.99 -5.97 13.71
CA GLY A 65 6.75 -6.60 14.18
C GLY A 65 5.62 -5.64 14.57
N ASP A 66 5.77 -4.33 14.40
CA ASP A 66 4.68 -3.36 14.56
C ASP A 66 3.80 -3.33 13.30
N PRO A 67 2.51 -3.70 13.38
CA PRO A 67 1.65 -3.77 12.20
C PRO A 67 1.05 -2.40 11.82
N ARG A 68 1.40 -1.32 12.51
CA ARG A 68 0.82 0.01 12.24
C ARG A 68 1.49 0.64 11.03
N HIS A 69 0.69 1.35 10.22
CA HIS A 69 1.21 2.20 9.14
C HIS A 69 2.24 3.21 9.68
N SER A 70 3.43 3.22 9.10
CA SER A 70 4.57 4.05 9.56
C SER A 70 4.38 5.56 9.41
N ARG A 71 3.36 6.02 8.67
CA ARG A 71 3.15 7.41 8.22
C ARG A 71 4.18 7.93 7.21
N VAL A 72 5.11 7.08 6.76
CA VAL A 72 6.07 7.40 5.69
C VAL A 72 5.54 6.81 4.38
N SER A 73 4.85 7.65 3.60
CA SER A 73 4.30 7.28 2.30
C SER A 73 5.32 7.55 1.20
N ALA A 74 5.75 6.50 0.50
CA ALA A 74 6.64 6.60 -0.65
C ALA A 74 5.88 6.88 -1.95
N LEU A 75 4.68 6.31 -2.09
CA LEU A 75 3.77 6.58 -3.21
C LEU A 75 2.34 6.68 -2.70
N ARG A 76 1.53 7.51 -3.37
CA ARG A 76 0.08 7.58 -3.16
C ARG A 76 -0.63 7.86 -4.48
N GLY A 77 -1.71 7.14 -4.74
CA GLY A 77 -2.46 7.29 -5.99
C GLY A 77 -3.91 6.86 -5.86
N ALA A 78 -4.80 7.56 -6.56
CA ALA A 78 -6.20 7.18 -6.66
C ALA A 78 -6.36 5.86 -7.44
N VAL A 79 -7.34 5.06 -7.03
CA VAL A 79 -7.73 3.83 -7.74
C VAL A 79 -9.17 3.97 -8.20
N HIS A 80 -9.37 3.74 -9.49
CA HIS A 80 -10.68 3.69 -10.11
C HIS A 80 -10.94 2.23 -10.51
N PRO A 81 -12.01 1.60 -10.00
CA PRO A 81 -12.45 0.31 -10.51
C PRO A 81 -12.74 0.44 -12.01
N THR A 82 -12.11 -0.40 -12.82
CA THR A 82 -12.43 -0.60 -14.24
C THR A 82 -13.51 -1.66 -14.40
#